data_AF-A0A6N2CUH5-F1
#
_entry.id   AF-A0A6N2CUH5-F1
#
_cell.length_a   1.000
_cell.length_b   1.000
_cell.length_c   1.000
_cell.angle_alpha   90.00
_cell.angle_beta   90.00
_cell.angle_gamma   90.00
#
_symmetry.space_group_name_H-M   'P 1'
#
loop_
_entity.id
_entity.type
_entity.pdbx_description
1 polymer ?
#
loop_
_entity_poly.entity_id
_entity_poly.type
_entity_poly.pdbx_seq_one_letter_code
_entity_poly.pdbx_strand_id
1 'polypeptide(L)'
;MRRKYKLTGCARFLIFLVIAVPVIYISATLITGTSPWDELKMIISGEGEKTEIVEPAVGLDGEKTEELEKESKEEKSADIIPSSSKKPEKSEQEHLNELIQRIELLERELKALREQLDD
;
A
#
# COMPACT_ATOMS: atom_id res chain seq x y z
N MET A 1 -27.80 -41.32 3.94
CA MET A 1 -28.51 -40.10 4.36
C MET A 1 -27.63 -38.88 4.07
N ARG A 2 -28.02 -37.97 3.17
CA ARG A 2 -27.26 -36.72 2.92
C ARG A 2 -27.61 -35.70 4.00
N ARG A 3 -26.67 -35.42 4.92
CA ARG A 3 -26.81 -34.33 5.88
C ARG A 3 -26.61 -33.01 5.14
N LYS A 4 -27.64 -32.16 5.14
CA LYS A 4 -27.54 -30.79 4.60
C LYS A 4 -26.79 -29.94 5.62
N TYR A 5 -25.51 -29.65 5.35
CA TYR A 5 -24.74 -28.71 6.16
C TYR A 5 -25.28 -27.30 5.94
N LYS A 6 -25.92 -26.73 6.97
CA LYS A 6 -26.26 -25.32 6.97
C LYS A 6 -25.01 -24.57 7.43
N LEU A 7 -24.48 -23.69 6.58
CA LEU A 7 -23.43 -22.76 7.01
C LEU A 7 -23.96 -21.93 8.18
N THR A 8 -23.30 -22.05 9.32
CA THR A 8 -23.58 -21.23 10.51
C THR A 8 -23.16 -19.79 10.22
N GLY A 9 -23.78 -18.80 10.88
CA GLY A 9 -23.46 -17.39 10.66
C GLY A 9 -21.98 -17.07 10.86
N CYS A 10 -21.34 -17.72 11.83
CA CYS A 10 -19.90 -17.60 12.07
C CYS A 10 -19.06 -18.09 10.88
N ALA A 11 -19.42 -19.20 10.24
CA ALA A 11 -18.69 -19.70 9.06
C ALA A 11 -18.79 -18.73 7.88
N ARG A 12 -19.94 -18.08 7.67
CA ARG A 12 -20.07 -17.02 6.64
C ARG A 12 -19.20 -15.80 6.93
N PHE A 13 -19.13 -15.40 8.20
CA PHE A 13 -18.27 -14.30 8.63
C PHE A 13 -16.78 -14.60 8.42
N LEU A 14 -16.33 -15.82 8.74
CA LEU A 14 -14.94 -16.23 8.50
C LEU A 14 -14.58 -16.23 7.02
N ILE A 15 -15.47 -16.73 6.16
CA ILE A 15 -15.25 -16.69 4.70
C ILE A 15 -15.17 -15.24 4.23
N PHE A 16 -16.03 -14.37 4.73
CA PHE A 16 -15.97 -12.94 4.41
C PHE A 16 -14.66 -12.32 4.87
N LEU A 17 -14.20 -12.60 6.09
CA LEU A 17 -12.97 -12.03 6.64
C LEU A 17 -11.73 -12.45 5.84
N VAL A 18 -11.65 -13.72 5.44
CA VAL A 18 -10.55 -14.24 4.62
C VAL A 18 -10.45 -13.52 3.26
N ILE A 19 -11.56 -13.02 2.72
CA ILE A 19 -11.59 -12.28 1.46
C ILE A 19 -11.45 -10.77 1.70
N ALA A 20 -12.11 -10.22 2.71
CA ALA A 20 -12.14 -8.79 2.99
C ALA A 20 -10.79 -8.27 3.47
N VAL A 21 -10.07 -9.03 4.31
CA VAL A 21 -8.75 -8.63 4.83
C VAL A 21 -7.74 -8.36 3.71
N PRO A 22 -7.50 -9.28 2.75
CA PRO A 22 -6.55 -9.00 1.67
C PRO A 22 -7.03 -7.85 0.77
N VAL A 23 -8.33 -7.70 0.52
CA VAL A 23 -8.87 -6.58 -0.27
C VAL A 23 -8.59 -5.23 0.41
N ILE A 24 -8.85 -5.13 1.71
CA ILE A 24 -8.59 -3.91 2.48
C ILE A 24 -7.09 -3.61 2.51
N TYR A 25 -6.26 -4.64 2.72
CA TYR A 25 -4.80 -4.48 2.72
C TYR A 25 -4.29 -3.96 1.38
N ILE A 26 -4.69 -4.57 0.25
CA ILE A 26 -4.32 -4.09 -1.09
C ILE A 26 -4.79 -2.65 -1.30
N SER A 27 -6.02 -2.33 -0.88
CA SER A 27 -6.57 -0.98 -1.00
C SER A 27 -5.74 0.06 -0.23
N ALA A 28 -5.31 -0.27 0.99
CA ALA A 28 -4.44 0.59 1.78
C ALA A 28 -3.07 0.76 1.12
N THR A 29 -2.45 -0.33 0.66
CA THR A 29 -1.12 -0.26 0.00
C THR A 29 -1.14 0.57 -1.29
N LEU A 30 -2.24 0.54 -2.05
CA LEU A 30 -2.41 1.38 -3.25
C LEU A 30 -2.43 2.88 -2.92
N ILE A 31 -2.93 3.26 -1.75
CA ILE A 31 -2.94 4.66 -1.30
C ILE A 31 -1.54 5.07 -0.82
N THR A 32 -0.82 4.16 -0.16
CA THR A 32 0.54 4.40 0.36
C THR A 32 1.60 4.37 -0.75
N GLY A 33 1.31 3.75 -1.90
CA GLY A 33 2.22 3.66 -3.04
C GLY A 33 3.27 2.56 -2.92
N THR A 34 3.17 1.68 -1.92
CA THR A 34 4.01 0.48 -1.79
C THR A 34 3.36 -0.73 -2.48
N SER A 35 4.21 -1.60 -3.02
CA SER A 35 3.77 -2.85 -3.66
C SER A 35 3.43 -3.90 -2.59
N PRO A 36 2.16 -4.34 -2.45
CA PRO A 36 1.76 -5.31 -1.42
C PRO A 36 2.49 -6.65 -1.53
N TRP A 37 2.95 -7.00 -2.73
CA TRP A 37 3.69 -8.23 -3.00
C TRP A 37 5.09 -8.25 -2.38
N ASP A 38 5.74 -7.11 -2.23
CA ASP A 38 7.10 -7.05 -1.71
C ASP A 38 7.10 -7.19 -0.18
N GLU A 39 6.17 -6.53 0.50
CA GLU A 39 5.92 -6.72 1.93
C GLU A 39 5.50 -8.17 2.23
N LEU A 40 4.60 -8.76 1.42
CA LEU A 40 4.16 -10.14 1.61
C LEU A 40 5.32 -11.14 1.45
N LYS A 41 6.23 -10.90 0.49
CA LYS A 41 7.44 -11.71 0.31
C LYS A 41 8.38 -11.58 1.49
N MET A 42 8.56 -10.38 2.06
CA MET A 42 9.38 -10.20 3.27
C MET A 42 8.79 -10.96 4.46
N ILE A 43 7.47 -10.87 4.66
CA ILE A 43 6.77 -11.58 5.73
C ILE A 43 6.85 -13.10 5.56
N ILE A 44 6.68 -13.61 4.32
CA ILE A 44 6.73 -15.05 4.02
C ILE A 44 8.16 -15.60 3.99
N SER A 45 9.15 -14.83 3.56
CA SER A 45 10.58 -15.22 3.59
C SER A 45 11.15 -15.30 5.00
N GLY A 46 10.44 -14.81 6.02
CA GLY A 46 10.89 -14.88 7.41
C GLY A 46 11.99 -13.90 7.78
N GLU A 47 12.33 -12.95 6.89
CA GLU A 47 13.15 -11.79 7.20
C GLU A 47 12.25 -10.70 7.79
N GLY A 48 11.83 -10.93 9.05
CA GLY A 48 11.09 -9.95 9.83
C GLY A 48 11.99 -8.81 10.28
N GLU A 49 12.22 -7.83 9.40
CA GLU A 49 12.62 -6.50 9.85
C GLU A 49 11.40 -5.85 10.53
N LYS A 50 11.57 -5.49 11.81
CA LYS A 50 10.54 -4.85 12.63
C LYS A 50 10.16 -3.51 12.02
N THR A 51 9.09 -3.47 11.24
CA THR A 51 8.42 -2.22 10.92
C THR A 51 7.66 -1.74 12.15
N GLU A 52 8.04 -0.56 12.64
CA GLU A 52 7.30 0.17 13.66
C GLU A 52 5.84 0.28 13.24
N ILE A 53 4.95 -0.20 14.12
CA ILE A 53 3.51 -0.02 14.01
C ILE A 53 3.25 1.47 14.20
N VAL A 54 3.25 2.23 13.12
CA VAL A 54 2.60 3.55 13.11
C VAL A 54 1.11 3.27 13.03
N GLU A 55 0.45 3.36 14.19
CA GLU A 55 -1.02 3.35 14.26
C GLU A 55 -1.58 4.37 13.27
N PRO A 56 -2.39 3.97 12.28
CA PRO A 56 -3.21 4.95 11.59
C PRO A 56 -4.30 5.35 12.58
N ALA A 57 -4.15 6.55 13.15
CA ALA A 57 -5.22 7.25 13.83
C ALA A 57 -6.41 7.29 12.87
N VAL A 58 -7.42 6.46 13.16
CA VAL A 58 -8.72 6.51 12.51
C VAL A 58 -9.33 7.84 12.92
N GLY A 59 -9.09 8.87 12.09
CA GLY A 59 -9.78 10.15 12.15
C GLY A 59 -11.23 9.94 11.78
N LEU A 60 -12.02 9.46 12.74
CA LEU A 60 -13.45 9.71 12.78
C LEU A 60 -13.62 11.12 13.32
N ASP A 61 -13.83 12.07 12.41
CA ASP A 61 -14.36 13.38 12.73
C ASP A 61 -15.65 13.21 13.55
N GLY A 62 -15.55 13.62 14.82
CA GLY A 62 -16.61 13.51 15.82
C GLY A 62 -16.31 14.44 16.99
N GLU A 63 -16.76 15.67 16.84
CA GLU A 63 -16.95 16.73 17.84
C GLU A 63 -16.71 16.39 19.33
N LYS A 64 -15.84 17.23 19.92
CA LYS A 64 -16.09 18.00 21.16
C LYS A 64 -16.08 17.24 22.49
N THR A 65 -14.99 17.37 23.24
CA THR A 65 -15.05 17.77 24.66
C THR A 65 -13.76 18.47 25.07
N GLU A 66 -13.91 19.72 25.48
CA GLU A 66 -12.94 20.53 26.22
C GLU A 66 -12.64 19.84 27.57
N GLU A 67 -11.38 19.81 28.00
CA GLU A 67 -11.00 20.33 29.34
C GLU A 67 -9.50 20.21 29.62
N LEU A 68 -8.95 21.37 29.97
CA LEU A 68 -7.98 21.63 31.03
C LEU A 68 -6.50 21.20 30.84
N GLU A 69 -5.77 22.20 30.33
CA GLU A 69 -4.70 22.91 31.04
C GLU A 69 -3.59 22.10 31.72
N LYS A 70 -2.36 22.32 31.23
CA LYS A 70 -1.25 22.75 32.09
C LYS A 70 -0.25 23.60 31.30
N GLU A 71 -0.16 24.86 31.71
CA GLU A 71 0.90 25.81 31.38
C GLU A 71 2.29 25.30 31.77
N SER A 72 3.30 25.50 30.92
CA SER A 72 4.32 26.52 31.18
C SER A 72 5.38 26.60 30.08
N LYS A 73 5.41 27.79 29.48
CA LYS A 73 6.53 28.55 28.88
C LYS A 73 7.94 27.95 29.00
N GLU A 74 8.65 27.91 27.88
CA GLU A 74 9.91 28.65 27.74
C GLU A 74 10.23 28.95 26.26
N GLU A 75 10.33 30.24 25.93
CA GLU A 75 10.86 30.77 24.67
C GLU A 75 12.37 30.51 24.57
N LYS A 76 12.85 30.04 23.42
CA LYS A 76 14.12 30.55 22.87
C LYS A 76 14.27 30.29 21.38
N SER A 77 14.34 31.41 20.68
CA SER A 77 14.73 31.62 19.30
C SER A 77 16.12 31.05 19.00
N ALA A 78 16.28 30.37 17.87
CA ALA A 78 17.21 30.71 16.78
C ALA A 78 17.49 29.50 15.88
N ASP A 79 17.58 29.81 14.58
CA ASP A 79 18.42 29.18 13.57
C ASP A 79 17.91 27.98 12.72
N ILE A 80 17.65 28.36 11.45
CA ILE A 80 18.09 27.69 10.22
C ILE A 80 17.41 26.33 9.92
N ILE A 81 16.29 26.39 9.20
CA ILE A 81 15.89 25.29 8.31
C ILE A 81 16.40 25.67 6.90
N PRO A 82 17.43 25.02 6.37
CA PRO A 82 17.78 25.17 4.97
C PRO A 82 16.71 24.48 4.14
N SER A 83 16.06 25.24 3.27
CA SER A 83 15.25 24.73 2.18
C SER A 83 16.12 23.92 1.22
N SER A 84 16.19 22.60 1.45
CA SER A 84 16.80 21.65 0.52
C SER A 84 15.69 20.93 -0.25
N SER A 85 14.99 21.66 -1.10
CA SER A 85 14.29 21.12 -2.27
C SER A 85 15.31 20.70 -3.32
N LYS A 86 15.98 19.57 -3.08
CA LYS A 86 16.75 18.86 -4.12
C LYS A 86 15.80 17.97 -4.91
N LYS A 87 15.35 18.48 -6.06
CA LYS A 87 14.84 17.68 -7.19
C LYS A 87 15.86 16.59 -7.56
N PRO A 88 15.40 15.34 -7.77
CA PRO A 88 16.02 14.43 -8.72
C PRO A 88 15.02 13.96 -9.79
N GLU A 89 14.26 14.90 -10.39
CA GLU A 89 13.28 14.62 -11.47
C GLU A 89 13.86 13.95 -12.74
N LYS A 90 15.19 13.94 -12.90
CA LYS A 90 15.82 13.29 -14.07
C LYS A 90 15.80 11.77 -14.00
N SER A 91 15.91 11.19 -12.81
CA SER A 91 15.99 9.73 -12.64
C SER A 91 14.66 9.03 -12.95
N GLU A 92 13.55 9.66 -12.59
CA GLU A 92 12.21 9.11 -12.84
C GLU A 92 11.82 9.19 -14.33
N GLN A 93 12.26 10.24 -15.03
CA GLN A 93 12.02 10.37 -16.48
C GLN A 93 12.79 9.33 -17.29
N GLU A 94 14.02 9.01 -16.90
CA GLU A 94 14.81 7.94 -17.55
C GLU A 94 14.15 6.58 -17.34
N HIS A 95 13.69 6.30 -16.11
CA HIS A 95 12.99 5.06 -15.78
C HIS A 95 11.65 4.93 -16.52
N LEU A 96 10.90 6.03 -16.68
CA LEU A 96 9.67 6.04 -17.47
C LEU A 96 9.94 5.75 -18.96
N ASN A 97 11.00 6.32 -19.54
CA ASN A 97 11.37 6.05 -20.92
C ASN A 97 11.80 4.60 -21.13
N GLU A 98 12.52 4.01 -20.18
CA GLU A 98 12.89 2.60 -20.21
C GLU A 98 11.66 1.69 -20.16
N LEU A 99 10.70 1.99 -19.28
CA LEU A 99 9.43 1.26 -19.19
C LEU A 99 8.63 1.34 -20.49
N ILE A 100 8.56 2.52 -21.12
CA ILE A 100 7.86 2.72 -22.40
C ILE A 100 8.50 1.86 -23.50
N GLN A 101 9.83 1.86 -23.61
CA GLN A 101 10.53 1.02 -24.59
C GLN A 101 10.28 -0.48 -24.37
N ARG A 102 10.21 -0.90 -23.10
CA ARG A 102 9.95 -2.30 -22.77
C ARG A 102 8.52 -2.73 -23.10
N ILE A 103 7.54 -1.84 -22.92
CA ILE A 103 6.16 -2.08 -23.33
C ILE A 103 6.06 -2.25 -24.85
N GLU A 104 6.68 -1.36 -25.64
CA GLU A 104 6.65 -1.48 -27.11
C GLU A 104 7.26 -2.81 -27.61
N LEU A 105 8.34 -3.27 -26.97
CA LEU A 105 9.00 -4.52 -27.33
C LEU A 105 8.06 -5.71 -27.05
N LEU A 106 7.47 -5.75 -25.85
CA LEU A 106 6.51 -6.79 -25.47
C LEU A 106 5.27 -6.79 -26.37
N GLU A 107 4.78 -5.62 -26.79
CA GLU A 107 3.65 -5.53 -27.73
C GLU A 107 4.00 -6.11 -29.11
N ARG A 108 5.23 -5.88 -29.60
CA ARG A 108 5.70 -6.50 -30.86
C ARG A 108 5.84 -8.00 -30.73
N GLU A 109 6.37 -8.50 -29.61
CA GLU A 109 6.47 -9.93 -29.35
C GLU A 109 5.11 -10.60 -29.28
N LEU A 110 4.15 -10.01 -28.56
CA LEU A 110 2.78 -10.50 -28.50
C LEU A 110 2.10 -10.50 -29.87
N LYS A 111 2.35 -9.46 -30.67
CA LYS A 111 1.82 -9.39 -32.03
C LYS A 111 2.41 -10.47 -32.93
N ALA A 112 3.72 -10.70 -32.87
CA ALA A 112 4.39 -11.75 -33.63
C ALA A 112 3.94 -13.16 -33.22
N LEU A 113 3.79 -13.40 -31.92
CA LEU A 113 3.25 -14.66 -31.39
C LEU A 113 1.80 -14.88 -31.80
N ARG A 114 0.99 -13.82 -31.84
CA ARG A 114 -0.39 -13.88 -32.32
C ARG A 114 -0.46 -14.23 -33.81
N GLU A 115 0.41 -13.64 -34.62
CA GLU A 115 0.48 -13.90 -36.06
C GLU A 115 0.96 -15.33 -36.34
N GLN A 116 1.94 -15.85 -35.58
CA GLN A 116 2.36 -17.26 -35.63
C GLN A 116 1.29 -18.27 -35.19
N LEU A 117 0.27 -17.83 -34.47
CA LEU A 117 -0.84 -18.68 -34.03
C LEU A 117 -2.02 -18.66 -35.02
N ASP A 118 -2.12 -17.59 -35.81
CA ASP A 118 -3.16 -17.42 -36.83
C ASP A 118 -2.76 -18.08 -38.18
N ASP A 119 -1.46 -18.38 -38.42
CA ASP A 119 -0.91 -19.21 -39.52
C ASP A 119 -0.86 -20.71 -39.19
#